data_AF-A0A963DSX7-F1
#
_entry.id   AF-A0A963DSX7-F1
#
_cell.length_a   1.000
_cell.length_b   1.000
_cell.length_c   1.000
_cell.angle_alpha   90.00
_cell.angle_beta   90.00
_cell.angle_gamma   90.00
#
_symmetry.space_group_name_H-M   'P 1'
#
loop_
_entity.id
_entity.type
_entity.pdbx_description
1 polymer ?
#
loop_
_entity_poly.entity_id
_entity_poly.type
_entity_poly.pdbx_seq_one_letter_code
_entity_poly.pdbx_strand_id
1 'polypeptide(L)'
;EKSFSDIVIHDEAWYEANKVVLRRGETVAEIDRTQRVVRTASGAMEPYDKLIVATGSMPIIIPVPGAKLPGVVTFRDLDDVDAMLQAAASGGRAVVIGGGLLGLEAAAGLATKGMTVSVIHLMPTLMERQLDPNAGYLLQRAIEQRGIEVVTSANTKSIVGETRVEGVLLDDGRT
;
A
#
# COMPACT_ATOMS: atom_id res chain seq x y z
N GLU A 1 -15.31 -0.90 13.22
CA GLU A 1 -14.29 -0.39 12.28
C GLU A 1 -13.95 1.04 12.70
N LYS A 2 -12.70 1.49 12.55
CA LYS A 2 -12.32 2.87 12.93
C LYS A 2 -12.75 3.85 11.84
N SER A 3 -13.30 4.98 12.24
CA SER A 3 -13.62 6.10 11.35
C SER A 3 -12.37 6.94 11.06
N PHE A 4 -12.45 7.82 10.05
CA PHE A 4 -11.38 8.79 9.77
C PHE A 4 -11.02 9.62 11.02
N SER A 5 -12.02 10.10 11.77
CA SER A 5 -11.79 10.85 13.00
C SER A 5 -11.04 10.07 14.08
N ASP A 6 -11.18 8.74 14.11
CA ASP A 6 -10.50 7.89 15.11
C ASP A 6 -9.00 7.69 14.82
N ILE A 7 -8.55 8.09 13.63
CA ILE A 7 -7.15 7.95 13.18
C ILE A 7 -6.45 9.31 12.97
N VAL A 8 -7.15 10.42 13.17
CA VAL A 8 -6.54 11.76 13.17
C VAL A 8 -5.68 11.92 14.42
N ILE A 9 -4.38 12.20 14.24
CA ILE A 9 -3.42 12.32 15.34
C ILE A 9 -3.69 13.60 16.17
N HIS A 10 -3.92 14.72 15.48
CA HIS A 10 -4.21 16.03 16.08
C HIS A 10 -5.31 16.72 15.27
N ASP A 11 -6.28 17.29 15.98
CA ASP A 11 -7.32 18.11 15.37
C ASP A 11 -6.82 19.52 15.07
N GLU A 12 -7.66 20.33 14.42
CA GLU A 12 -7.33 21.70 14.03
C GLU A 12 -7.01 22.60 15.24
N ALA A 13 -7.79 22.45 16.33
CA ALA A 13 -7.59 23.19 17.56
C ALA A 13 -6.21 22.96 18.18
N TRP A 14 -5.68 21.73 18.10
CA TRP A 14 -4.33 21.43 18.55
C TRP A 14 -3.27 22.22 17.77
N TYR A 15 -3.38 22.30 16.44
CA TYR A 15 -2.42 23.05 15.61
C TYR A 15 -2.47 24.55 15.93
N GLU A 16 -3.66 25.13 16.09
CA GLU A 16 -3.85 26.53 16.50
C GLU A 16 -3.23 26.82 17.87
N ALA A 17 -3.51 25.97 18.86
CA ALA A 17 -2.97 26.11 20.22
C ALA A 17 -1.43 26.05 20.26
N ASN A 18 -0.83 25.27 19.35
CA ASN A 18 0.62 25.12 19.23
C ASN A 18 1.27 26.09 18.23
N LYS A 19 0.50 27.03 17.66
CA LYS A 19 0.97 28.02 16.68
C LYS A 19 1.63 27.39 15.45
N VAL A 20 1.10 26.25 15.02
CA VAL A 20 1.53 25.54 13.81
C VAL A 20 0.58 25.89 12.68
N VAL A 21 1.09 26.54 11.63
CA VAL A 21 0.31 26.80 10.41
C VAL A 21 0.28 25.51 9.58
N LEU A 22 -0.88 24.85 9.55
CA LEU A 22 -1.09 23.65 8.75
C LEU A 22 -1.72 24.03 7.40
N ARG A 23 -1.04 23.69 6.30
CA ARG A 23 -1.58 23.83 4.94
C ARG A 23 -1.85 22.46 4.35
N ARG A 24 -3.13 22.10 4.23
CA ARG A 24 -3.58 20.82 3.66
C ARG A 24 -3.86 20.98 2.17
N GLY A 25 -3.75 19.89 1.40
CA GLY A 25 -3.98 19.91 -0.04
C GLY A 25 -2.93 20.69 -0.83
N GLU A 26 -1.85 21.13 -0.18
CA GLU A 26 -0.77 21.91 -0.80
C GLU A 26 0.46 21.02 -0.99
N THR A 27 0.72 20.63 -2.23
CA THR A 27 1.89 19.82 -2.57
C THR A 27 3.10 20.72 -2.82
N VAL A 28 4.22 20.48 -2.14
CA VAL A 28 5.50 21.10 -2.49
C VAL A 28 6.06 20.45 -3.76
N ALA A 29 6.27 21.23 -4.80
CA ALA A 29 6.75 20.79 -6.11
C ALA A 29 8.27 20.96 -6.27
N GLU A 30 8.85 22.00 -5.64
CA GLU A 30 10.28 22.29 -5.75
C GLU A 30 10.84 22.90 -4.46
N ILE A 31 12.12 22.63 -4.19
CA ILE A 31 12.89 23.26 -3.11
C ILE A 31 14.05 24.04 -3.76
N ASP A 32 13.96 25.37 -3.77
CA ASP A 32 15.09 26.23 -4.15
C ASP A 32 15.92 26.54 -2.90
N ARG A 33 17.07 25.87 -2.80
CA ARG A 33 17.97 25.99 -1.65
C ARG A 33 18.83 27.26 -1.68
N THR A 34 18.99 27.88 -2.86
CA THR A 34 19.76 29.12 -3.01
C THR A 34 18.95 30.29 -2.50
N GLN A 35 17.68 30.38 -2.93
CA GLN A 35 16.73 31.39 -2.45
C GLN A 35 16.11 31.03 -1.09
N ARG A 36 16.24 29.78 -0.65
CA ARG A 36 15.63 29.22 0.56
C ARG A 36 14.11 29.36 0.55
N VAL A 37 13.50 28.91 -0.53
CA VAL A 37 12.05 28.92 -0.73
C VAL A 37 11.58 27.54 -1.15
N VAL A 38 10.40 27.13 -0.69
CA VAL A 38 9.67 26.00 -1.29
C VAL A 38 8.64 26.56 -2.26
N ARG A 39 8.53 25.94 -3.44
CA ARG A 39 7.48 26.23 -4.41
C ARG A 39 6.45 25.13 -4.35
N THR A 40 5.20 25.54 -4.23
CA THR A 40 4.07 24.62 -4.21
C THR A 40 3.53 24.40 -5.62
N ALA A 41 2.74 23.34 -5.82
CA ALA A 41 2.11 23.02 -7.10
C ALA A 41 1.11 24.10 -7.55
N SER A 42 0.52 24.85 -6.61
CA SER A 42 -0.33 26.02 -6.90
C SER A 42 0.48 27.25 -7.35
N GLY A 43 1.81 27.21 -7.26
CA GLY A 43 2.72 28.30 -7.62
C GLY A 43 3.08 29.22 -6.45
N ALA A 44 2.53 29.00 -5.25
CA ALA A 44 2.93 29.78 -4.07
C ALA A 44 4.40 29.51 -3.70
N MET A 45 5.09 30.56 -3.27
CA MET A 45 6.48 30.53 -2.83
C MET A 45 6.55 30.83 -1.34
N GLU A 46 7.07 29.89 -0.55
CA GLU A 46 7.15 30.04 0.91
C GLU A 46 8.63 30.05 1.34
N PRO A 47 9.13 31.16 1.92
CA PRO A 47 10.50 31.24 2.42
C PRO A 47 10.70 30.41 3.69
N TYR A 48 11.93 29.95 3.90
CA TYR A 48 12.31 29.21 5.10
C TYR A 48 13.73 29.55 5.59
N ASP A 49 13.93 29.50 6.90
CA ASP A 49 15.27 29.51 7.51
C ASP A 49 15.86 28.09 7.60
N LYS A 50 14.99 27.13 7.95
CA LYS A 50 15.28 25.70 8.05
C LYS A 50 14.15 24.93 7.39
N LEU A 51 14.50 23.85 6.70
CA LEU A 51 13.55 22.98 6.02
C LEU A 51 13.71 21.54 6.52
N ILE A 52 12.60 20.93 6.92
CA ILE A 52 12.52 19.51 7.24
C ILE A 52 11.75 18.82 6.11
N VAL A 53 12.35 17.80 5.51
CA VAL A 53 11.70 16.98 4.47
C VAL A 53 11.13 15.73 5.12
N ALA A 54 9.80 15.64 5.14
CA ALA A 54 9.05 14.55 5.77
C ALA A 54 7.99 13.94 4.83
N THR A 55 8.32 13.81 3.55
CA THR A 55 7.40 13.36 2.47
C THR A 55 7.14 11.86 2.46
N GLY A 56 7.75 11.09 3.37
CA GLY A 56 7.59 9.64 3.43
C GLY A 56 8.14 8.92 2.20
N SER A 57 7.48 7.82 1.81
CA SER A 57 7.84 6.95 0.69
C SER A 57 6.61 6.60 -0.15
N MET A 58 6.87 6.16 -1.39
CA MET A 58 5.84 5.66 -2.30
C MET A 58 5.88 4.13 -2.36
N PRO A 59 4.72 3.46 -2.55
CA PRO A 59 4.69 2.03 -2.81
C PRO A 59 5.43 1.68 -4.10
N ILE A 60 6.08 0.52 -4.12
CA ILE A 60 6.76 0.01 -5.31
C ILE A 60 5.70 -0.64 -6.21
N ILE A 61 5.53 -0.10 -7.42
CA ILE A 61 4.74 -0.75 -8.47
C ILE A 61 5.66 -1.73 -9.19
N ILE A 62 5.27 -3.02 -9.20
CA ILE A 62 6.07 -4.06 -9.85
C ILE A 62 6.04 -3.80 -11.37
N PRO A 63 7.20 -3.70 -12.04
CA PRO A 63 7.29 -3.27 -13.44
C PRO A 63 6.97 -4.44 -14.42
N VAL A 64 5.79 -5.02 -14.28
CA VAL A 64 5.29 -6.12 -15.13
C VAL A 64 4.17 -5.65 -16.06
N PRO A 65 3.96 -6.29 -17.22
CA PRO A 65 2.81 -6.02 -18.06
C PRO A 65 1.50 -6.13 -17.25
N GLY A 66 0.57 -5.21 -17.52
CA GLY A 66 -0.74 -5.17 -16.85
C GLY A 66 -0.75 -4.53 -15.46
N ALA A 67 0.37 -4.04 -14.92
CA ALA A 67 0.42 -3.35 -13.63
C ALA A 67 -0.41 -2.06 -13.53
N LYS A 68 -0.95 -1.58 -14.65
CA LYS A 68 -1.84 -0.41 -14.73
C LYS A 68 -3.29 -0.77 -15.10
N LEU A 69 -3.62 -2.07 -15.16
CA LEU A 69 -4.99 -2.49 -15.45
C LEU A 69 -5.94 -2.00 -14.36
N PRO A 70 -7.18 -1.61 -14.70
CA PRO A 70 -8.21 -1.31 -13.71
C PRO A 70 -8.36 -2.47 -12.71
N GLY A 71 -8.42 -2.16 -11.42
CA GLY A 71 -8.49 -3.14 -10.33
C GLY A 71 -7.13 -3.55 -9.74
N VAL A 72 -6.01 -3.12 -10.32
CA VAL A 72 -4.71 -3.15 -9.64
C VAL A 72 -4.61 -1.94 -8.72
N VAL A 73 -4.46 -2.15 -7.42
CA VAL A 73 -4.44 -1.11 -6.39
C VAL A 73 -3.22 -1.22 -5.49
N THR A 74 -2.78 -0.09 -4.94
CA THR A 74 -1.76 -0.02 -3.89
C THR A 74 -2.39 -0.08 -2.50
N PHE A 75 -1.55 -0.09 -1.46
CA PHE A 75 -1.98 -0.03 -0.06
C PHE A 75 -1.06 0.90 0.74
N ARG A 76 -1.33 2.21 0.64
CA ARG A 76 -0.51 3.27 1.25
C ARG A 76 -1.33 4.32 1.99
N ASP A 77 -2.38 4.83 1.37
CA ASP A 77 -3.19 5.93 1.91
C ASP A 77 -4.68 5.54 1.99
N LEU A 78 -5.54 6.52 2.29
CA LEU A 78 -6.97 6.28 2.45
C LEU A 78 -7.67 6.05 1.10
N ASP A 79 -7.19 6.66 0.03
CA ASP A 79 -7.77 6.48 -1.30
C ASP A 79 -7.55 5.03 -1.77
N ASP A 80 -6.37 4.47 -1.49
CA ASP A 80 -6.08 3.05 -1.69
C ASP A 80 -7.04 2.15 -0.90
N VAL A 81 -7.26 2.46 0.39
CA VAL A 81 -8.18 1.69 1.26
C VAL A 81 -9.62 1.76 0.74
N ASP A 82 -10.08 2.93 0.34
CA ASP A 82 -11.43 3.10 -0.19
C ASP A 82 -11.62 2.32 -1.50
N ALA A 83 -10.63 2.32 -2.39
CA ALA A 83 -10.65 1.51 -3.60
C ALA A 83 -10.68 0.01 -3.28
N MET A 84 -9.91 -0.45 -2.31
CA MET A 84 -9.93 -1.84 -1.84
C MET A 84 -11.29 -2.23 -1.24
N LEU A 85 -11.89 -1.37 -0.41
CA LEU A 85 -13.20 -1.61 0.20
C LEU A 85 -14.32 -1.65 -0.85
N GLN A 86 -14.27 -0.77 -1.85
CA GLN A 86 -15.21 -0.78 -2.97
C GLN A 86 -15.09 -2.08 -3.78
N ALA A 87 -13.86 -2.52 -4.09
CA ALA A 87 -13.63 -3.78 -4.79
C ALA A 87 -14.11 -5.00 -3.98
N ALA A 88 -13.91 -4.97 -2.66
CA ALA A 88 -14.32 -6.04 -1.75
C ALA A 88 -15.83 -6.09 -1.50
N ALA A 89 -16.58 -5.01 -1.77
CA ALA A 89 -18.02 -4.93 -1.48
C ALA A 89 -18.85 -6.00 -2.18
N SER A 90 -18.42 -6.46 -3.36
CA SER A 90 -19.05 -7.57 -4.10
C SER A 90 -18.48 -8.95 -3.76
N GLY A 91 -17.54 -9.04 -2.80
CA GLY A 91 -16.72 -10.23 -2.56
C GLY A 91 -15.80 -10.53 -3.75
N GLY A 92 -15.53 -11.82 -4.00
CA GLY A 92 -14.73 -12.27 -5.14
C GLY A 92 -13.33 -12.71 -4.74
N ARG A 93 -12.37 -12.59 -5.67
CA ARG A 93 -10.98 -13.05 -5.50
C ARG A 93 -10.03 -11.85 -5.48
N ALA A 94 -9.05 -11.90 -4.58
CA ALA A 94 -7.97 -10.93 -4.53
C ALA A 94 -6.62 -11.65 -4.51
N VAL A 95 -5.66 -11.08 -5.24
CA VAL A 95 -4.26 -11.50 -5.19
C VAL A 95 -3.45 -10.37 -4.57
N VAL A 96 -2.75 -10.67 -3.49
CA VAL A 96 -1.80 -9.74 -2.86
C VAL A 96 -0.40 -10.15 -3.27
N ILE A 97 0.32 -9.25 -3.95
CA ILE A 97 1.70 -9.49 -4.37
C ILE A 97 2.65 -8.93 -3.31
N GLY A 98 3.32 -9.81 -2.58
CA GLY A 98 4.28 -9.51 -1.52
C GLY A 98 3.86 -10.02 -0.15
N GLY A 99 4.64 -10.94 0.41
CA GLY A 99 4.47 -11.55 1.73
C GLY A 99 5.12 -10.78 2.90
N GLY A 100 5.21 -9.46 2.79
CA GLY A 100 5.69 -8.58 3.86
C GLY A 100 4.57 -8.15 4.82
N LEU A 101 4.88 -7.40 5.86
CA LEU A 101 3.92 -6.98 6.90
C LEU A 101 2.63 -6.36 6.30
N LEU A 102 2.77 -5.32 5.49
CA LEU A 102 1.61 -4.63 4.89
C LEU A 102 0.80 -5.51 3.94
N GLY A 103 1.46 -6.38 3.17
CA GLY A 103 0.78 -7.32 2.28
C GLY A 103 -0.05 -8.34 3.06
N LEU A 104 0.49 -8.87 4.17
CA LEU A 104 -0.24 -9.80 5.03
C LEU A 104 -1.40 -9.12 5.78
N GLU A 105 -1.23 -7.87 6.21
CA GLU A 105 -2.33 -7.08 6.79
C GLU A 105 -3.44 -6.80 5.76
N ALA A 106 -3.09 -6.41 4.54
CA ALA A 106 -4.05 -6.24 3.45
C ALA A 106 -4.79 -7.54 3.14
N ALA A 107 -4.07 -8.66 3.04
CA ALA A 107 -4.66 -9.98 2.79
C ALA A 107 -5.65 -10.38 3.89
N ALA A 108 -5.28 -10.19 5.16
CA ALA A 108 -6.17 -10.44 6.29
C ALA A 108 -7.40 -9.52 6.29
N GLY A 109 -7.22 -8.23 5.94
CA GLY A 109 -8.31 -7.27 5.81
C GLY A 109 -9.32 -7.68 4.73
N LEU A 110 -8.84 -8.00 3.53
CA LEU A 110 -9.67 -8.43 2.40
C LEU A 110 -10.39 -9.76 2.69
N ALA A 111 -9.70 -10.72 3.31
CA ALA A 111 -10.31 -11.99 3.72
C ALA A 111 -11.43 -11.77 4.76
N THR A 112 -11.22 -10.87 5.72
CA THR A 112 -12.24 -10.49 6.72
C THR A 112 -13.45 -9.79 6.07
N LYS A 113 -13.25 -9.13 4.92
CA LYS A 113 -14.32 -8.55 4.09
C LYS A 113 -15.00 -9.58 3.17
N GLY A 114 -14.66 -10.86 3.28
CA GLY A 114 -15.34 -11.95 2.58
C GLY A 114 -14.78 -12.30 1.20
N MET A 115 -13.59 -11.78 0.84
CA MET A 115 -12.91 -12.19 -0.39
C MET A 115 -12.14 -13.50 -0.19
N THR A 116 -12.00 -14.28 -1.26
CA THR A 116 -11.00 -15.35 -1.36
C THR A 116 -9.65 -14.72 -1.70
N VAL A 117 -8.65 -14.89 -0.83
CA VAL A 117 -7.38 -14.18 -0.95
C VAL A 117 -6.23 -15.15 -1.13
N SER A 118 -5.36 -14.85 -2.11
CA SER A 118 -4.07 -15.52 -2.29
C SER A 118 -2.93 -14.51 -2.16
N VAL A 119 -1.89 -14.85 -1.41
CA VAL A 119 -0.67 -14.07 -1.26
C VAL A 119 0.42 -14.71 -2.12
N ILE A 120 0.93 -13.97 -3.09
CA ILE A 120 2.04 -14.39 -3.95
C ILE A 120 3.30 -13.72 -3.42
N HIS A 121 4.30 -14.50 -3.06
CA HIS A 121 5.57 -14.00 -2.53
C HIS A 121 6.76 -14.57 -3.29
N LEU A 122 7.67 -13.68 -3.66
CA LEU A 122 8.86 -14.03 -4.45
C LEU A 122 9.81 -14.96 -3.68
N MET A 123 9.97 -14.72 -2.38
CA MET A 123 10.94 -15.44 -1.56
C MET A 123 10.35 -16.75 -1.00
N PRO A 124 11.18 -17.71 -0.56
CA PRO A 124 10.72 -19.00 -0.06
C PRO A 124 9.87 -18.92 1.23
N THR A 125 10.01 -17.85 2.01
CA THR A 125 9.34 -17.65 3.30
C THR A 125 8.80 -16.23 3.42
N LEU A 126 7.69 -16.08 4.16
CA LEU A 126 7.11 -14.77 4.48
C LEU A 126 8.00 -13.96 5.43
N MET A 127 7.96 -12.63 5.31
CA MET A 127 8.69 -11.68 6.17
C MET A 127 10.17 -12.03 6.36
N GLU A 128 10.84 -12.52 5.32
CA GLU A 128 12.23 -13.01 5.34
C GLU A 128 13.26 -11.94 5.73
N ARG A 129 12.88 -10.66 5.69
CA ARG A 129 13.72 -9.55 6.16
C ARG A 129 13.65 -9.35 7.67
N GLN A 130 12.63 -9.90 8.34
CA GLN A 130 12.36 -9.74 9.78
C GLN A 130 12.39 -11.05 10.55
N LEU A 131 12.06 -12.18 9.90
CA LEU A 131 11.89 -13.48 10.51
C LEU A 131 12.87 -14.50 9.90
N ASP A 132 13.28 -15.46 10.73
CA ASP A 132 14.00 -16.64 10.24
C ASP A 132 13.04 -17.63 9.55
N PRO A 133 13.55 -18.64 8.82
CA PRO A 133 12.70 -19.58 8.10
C PRO A 133 11.71 -20.36 8.98
N ASN A 134 12.05 -20.65 10.24
CA ASN A 134 11.17 -21.39 11.13
C ASN A 134 9.97 -20.52 11.57
N ALA A 135 10.25 -19.26 11.93
CA ALA A 135 9.22 -18.27 12.24
C ALA A 135 8.37 -17.95 11.01
N GLY A 136 8.98 -17.82 9.83
CA GLY A 136 8.29 -17.64 8.56
C GLY A 136 7.34 -18.80 8.23
N TYR A 137 7.75 -20.04 8.49
CA TYR A 137 6.89 -21.22 8.36
C TYR A 137 5.69 -21.19 9.32
N LEU A 138 5.92 -20.88 10.60
CA LEU A 138 4.84 -20.76 11.58
C LEU A 138 3.86 -19.64 11.19
N LEU A 139 4.36 -18.51 10.70
CA LEU A 139 3.55 -17.42 10.18
C LEU A 139 2.73 -17.85 8.98
N GLN A 140 3.33 -18.52 7.99
CA GLN A 140 2.62 -19.05 6.83
C GLN A 140 1.46 -19.95 7.26
N ARG A 141 1.69 -20.91 8.16
CA ARG A 141 0.61 -21.77 8.67
C ARG A 141 -0.49 -20.98 9.36
N ALA A 142 -0.15 -19.95 10.14
CA ALA A 142 -1.13 -19.11 10.82
C ALA A 142 -1.98 -18.29 9.84
N ILE A 143 -1.41 -17.86 8.71
CA ILE A 143 -2.11 -17.17 7.64
C ILE A 143 -3.03 -18.16 6.88
N GLU A 144 -2.52 -19.33 6.53
CA GLU A 144 -3.29 -20.39 5.85
C GLU A 144 -4.47 -20.89 6.69
N GLN A 145 -4.29 -21.01 8.01
CA GLN A 145 -5.39 -21.34 8.95
C GLN A 145 -6.53 -20.32 8.96
N ARG A 146 -6.28 -19.08 8.48
CA ARG A 146 -7.31 -18.04 8.31
C ARG A 146 -7.97 -18.10 6.93
N GLY A 147 -7.69 -19.13 6.13
CA GLY A 147 -8.28 -19.32 4.80
C GLY A 147 -7.63 -18.48 3.71
N ILE A 148 -6.42 -17.95 3.94
CA ILE A 148 -5.65 -17.20 2.97
C ILE A 148 -4.64 -18.14 2.33
N GLU A 149 -4.71 -18.31 1.01
CA GLU A 149 -3.73 -19.12 0.29
C GLU A 149 -2.38 -18.39 0.25
N VAL A 150 -1.28 -19.11 0.47
CA VAL A 150 0.07 -18.55 0.40
C VAL A 150 0.88 -19.32 -0.64
N VAL A 151 1.40 -18.59 -1.62
CA VAL A 151 2.25 -19.13 -2.69
C VAL A 151 3.61 -18.45 -2.61
N THR A 152 4.58 -19.12 -1.98
CA THR A 152 5.97 -18.67 -1.92
C THR A 152 6.78 -19.14 -3.11
N SER A 153 8.00 -18.62 -3.27
CA SER A 153 8.87 -18.90 -4.43
C SER A 153 8.17 -18.65 -5.77
N ALA A 154 7.27 -17.66 -5.81
CA ALA A 154 6.42 -17.38 -6.95
C ALA A 154 6.73 -15.99 -7.52
N ASN A 155 7.29 -15.97 -8.73
CA ASN A 155 7.60 -14.73 -9.42
C ASN A 155 6.44 -14.32 -10.34
N THR A 156 5.95 -13.09 -10.16
CA THR A 156 4.91 -12.53 -11.02
C THR A 156 5.49 -12.12 -12.36
N LYS A 157 4.99 -12.73 -13.43
CA LYS A 157 5.40 -12.43 -14.82
C LYS A 157 4.59 -11.28 -15.42
N SER A 158 3.27 -11.34 -15.24
CA SER A 158 2.34 -10.31 -15.72
C SER A 158 1.02 -10.37 -14.98
N ILE A 159 0.35 -9.22 -14.89
CA ILE A 159 -1.04 -9.12 -14.47
C ILE A 159 -1.89 -9.16 -15.74
N VAL A 160 -2.89 -10.03 -15.79
CA VAL A 160 -3.65 -10.33 -17.03
C VAL A 160 -5.12 -9.93 -16.91
N GLY A 161 -5.73 -9.62 -18.06
CA GLY A 161 -7.15 -9.31 -18.21
C GLY A 161 -7.39 -8.37 -19.39
N GLU A 162 -8.62 -8.33 -19.90
CA GLU A 162 -8.96 -7.56 -21.11
C GLU A 162 -9.31 -6.10 -20.80
N THR A 163 -10.28 -5.90 -19.91
CA THR A 163 -10.80 -4.56 -19.54
C THR A 163 -10.41 -4.15 -18.13
N ARG A 164 -10.10 -5.13 -17.28
CA ARG A 164 -9.67 -4.99 -15.89
C ARG A 164 -8.82 -6.21 -15.52
N VAL A 165 -8.21 -6.20 -14.34
CA VAL A 165 -7.49 -7.38 -13.83
C VAL A 165 -8.42 -8.58 -13.66
N GLU A 166 -7.95 -9.74 -14.12
CA GLU A 166 -8.64 -11.02 -14.04
C GLU A 166 -7.76 -12.11 -13.41
N GLY A 167 -6.42 -11.95 -13.44
CA GLY A 167 -5.49 -12.90 -12.83
C GLY A 167 -4.04 -12.43 -12.82
N VAL A 168 -3.17 -13.27 -12.27
CA VAL A 168 -1.72 -13.04 -12.21
C VAL A 168 -1.01 -14.24 -12.80
N LEU A 169 -0.33 -14.04 -13.93
CA LEU A 169 0.51 -15.07 -14.54
C LEU A 169 1.86 -15.12 -13.83
N LEU A 170 2.24 -16.30 -13.37
CA LEU A 170 3.55 -16.59 -12.79
C LEU A 170 4.56 -17.02 -13.88
N ASP A 171 5.85 -16.90 -13.57
CA ASP A 171 6.93 -17.33 -14.48
C ASP A 171 6.89 -18.83 -14.81
N ASP A 172 6.37 -19.65 -13.90
CA ASP A 172 6.21 -21.09 -14.09
C ASP A 172 4.94 -21.49 -14.86
N GLY A 173 4.16 -20.50 -15.32
CA GLY A 173 2.97 -20.71 -16.15
C GLY A 173 1.65 -20.89 -15.38
N ARG A 174 1.66 -20.91 -14.04
CA ARG A 174 0.43 -20.88 -13.24
C ARG A 174 -0.27 -19.52 -13.37
N THR A 175 -1.60 -19.48 -13.27
CA THR A 175 -2.44 -18.27 -13.31
C THR A 175 -3.48 -18.32 -12.20
#